data_AF-A0A3N1A7J4-F1
#
_entry.id   AF-A0A3N1A7J4-F1
#
_cell.length_a   1.000
_cell.length_b   1.000
_cell.length_c   1.000
_cell.angle_alpha   90.00
_cell.angle_beta   90.00
_cell.angle_gamma   90.00
#
_symmetry.space_group_name_H-M   'P 1'
#
loop_
_entity.id
_entity.type
_entity.pdbx_description
1 polymer ?
#
loop_
_entity_poly.entity_id
_entity_poly.type
_entity_poly.pdbx_seq_one_letter_code
_entity_poly.pdbx_strand_id
1 'polypeptide(L)'
;MPAADDARQFPQGNSLPGSRQLVVLRTNSAARTIGPAHTLIDISHRLRPRDYAIASLLHEHTTLTTDQLTAILFTNPTTCRHRLHALRKLAFVDRFVRTRPGAPNPVCWVPGLFSARYMALATDETPPTAKALRERQDRIYATPMLEHLLAANQFFVDLLAHARRHPGTGLVRWWGERSTAAAFGRRIHPDGHGVWVDGQTSTGFHLELDRGTEPLRRLTERLASHRRLHAEGGPTYPVLFVLPNRAREQNLHRKLAERPEPSLTIATTSPEAGSNPAGPVWRVARNGRHRLTLAELPSSHEQPGPLNPGPPQPHDHPLQPIL
;
A
#
# COMPACT_ATOMS: atom_id res chain seq x y z
N MET A 1 -75.03 5.10 -17.92
CA MET A 1 -74.05 5.53 -16.89
C MET A 1 -74.86 6.04 -15.71
N PRO A 2 -74.67 5.59 -14.46
CA PRO A 2 -73.49 4.96 -13.85
C PRO A 2 -73.72 3.49 -13.42
N ALA A 3 -72.63 2.75 -13.18
CA ALA A 3 -72.65 1.39 -12.66
C ALA A 3 -72.51 1.41 -11.14
N ALA A 4 -73.26 0.51 -10.50
CA ALA A 4 -73.41 0.36 -9.07
C ALA A 4 -72.25 -0.42 -8.43
N ASP A 5 -72.09 -0.08 -7.16
CA ASP A 5 -71.29 -0.67 -6.08
C ASP A 5 -71.51 -2.20 -5.97
N ASP A 6 -70.43 -2.99 -5.98
CA ASP A 6 -70.46 -4.38 -5.50
C ASP A 6 -69.22 -4.61 -4.62
N ALA A 7 -69.47 -4.62 -3.31
CA ALA A 7 -68.49 -4.92 -2.29
C ALA A 7 -68.17 -6.43 -2.31
N ARG A 8 -66.90 -6.78 -2.53
CA ARG A 8 -66.37 -8.10 -2.18
C ARG A 8 -65.15 -7.95 -1.27
N GLN A 9 -65.34 -8.42 -0.05
CA GLN A 9 -64.31 -8.66 0.95
C GLN A 9 -63.22 -9.58 0.41
N PHE A 10 -61.96 -9.18 0.58
CA PHE A 10 -60.79 -10.04 0.43
C PHE A 10 -60.16 -10.33 1.81
N PRO A 11 -59.64 -11.54 2.02
CA PRO A 11 -59.28 -12.05 3.34
C PRO A 11 -57.98 -11.45 3.86
N GLN A 12 -57.89 -11.33 5.18
CA GLN A 12 -56.62 -11.07 5.87
C GLN A 12 -55.70 -12.27 5.72
N GLY A 13 -54.61 -12.09 4.99
CA GLY A 13 -53.58 -13.10 4.73
C GLY A 13 -52.20 -12.62 5.17
N ASN A 14 -51.76 -13.17 6.30
CA ASN A 14 -50.40 -13.43 6.77
C ASN A 14 -49.22 -12.56 6.30
N SER A 15 -48.63 -11.91 7.30
CA SER A 15 -47.26 -11.43 7.42
C SER A 15 -46.21 -12.32 6.75
N LEU A 16 -45.48 -11.77 5.78
CA LEU A 16 -44.21 -12.32 5.30
C LEU A 16 -43.04 -11.63 6.03
N PRO A 17 -42.07 -12.39 6.57
CA PRO A 17 -40.92 -11.83 7.26
C PRO A 17 -39.82 -11.43 6.25
N GLY A 18 -39.15 -10.30 6.52
CA GLY A 18 -37.82 -10.05 5.97
C GLY A 18 -37.70 -8.93 4.93
N SER A 19 -38.31 -7.77 5.17
CA SER A 19 -37.80 -6.53 4.56
C SER A 19 -36.46 -6.17 5.22
N ARG A 20 -35.35 -6.66 4.66
CA ARG A 20 -34.01 -6.15 4.99
C ARG A 20 -33.93 -4.69 4.54
N GLN A 21 -34.26 -3.78 5.45
CA GLN A 21 -33.93 -2.38 5.30
C GLN A 21 -32.41 -2.28 5.06
N LEU A 22 -32.02 -1.73 3.91
CA LEU A 22 -30.67 -1.22 3.70
C LEU A 22 -30.44 -0.14 4.75
N VAL A 23 -29.79 -0.53 5.85
CA VAL A 23 -29.27 0.41 6.84
C VAL A 23 -28.13 1.16 6.16
N VAL A 24 -28.47 2.27 5.52
CA VAL A 24 -27.50 3.31 5.21
C VAL A 24 -27.02 3.83 6.57
N LEU A 25 -25.85 3.35 7.00
CA LEU A 25 -25.17 3.86 8.19
C LEU A 25 -24.93 5.35 7.99
N ARG A 26 -25.83 6.16 8.56
CA ARG A 26 -25.63 7.60 8.75
C ARG A 26 -24.34 7.74 9.55
N THR A 27 -23.29 8.23 8.88
CA THR A 27 -22.08 8.67 9.57
C THR A 27 -22.51 9.82 10.47
N ASN A 28 -22.51 9.59 11.78
CA ASN A 28 -22.98 10.58 12.74
C ASN A 28 -21.99 11.76 12.73
N SER A 29 -22.41 12.86 12.09
CA SER A 29 -21.73 14.14 12.02
C SER A 29 -21.74 14.80 13.40
N ALA A 30 -20.63 14.68 14.11
CA ALA A 30 -20.18 15.73 15.02
C ALA A 30 -19.05 16.51 14.34
N ALA A 31 -19.38 17.12 13.20
CA ALA A 31 -18.56 18.15 12.60
C ALA A 31 -18.72 19.41 13.46
N ARG A 32 -17.76 19.68 14.35
CA ARG A 32 -17.34 21.08 14.46
C ARG A 32 -16.73 21.38 13.10
N THR A 33 -17.51 22.05 12.25
CA THR A 33 -17.13 22.43 10.91
C THR A 33 -15.84 23.23 11.00
N ILE A 34 -14.72 22.59 10.71
CA ILE A 34 -13.50 23.31 10.38
C ILE A 34 -13.83 23.98 9.05
N GLY A 35 -14.30 25.22 9.13
CA GLY A 35 -14.59 26.03 7.96
C GLY A 35 -13.31 26.33 7.17
N PRO A 36 -13.44 26.83 5.94
CA PRO A 36 -12.32 27.23 5.07
C PRO A 36 -11.38 28.31 5.67
N ALA A 37 -11.69 28.83 6.86
CA ALA A 37 -10.89 29.81 7.58
C ALA A 37 -9.70 29.21 8.35
N HIS A 38 -9.70 27.91 8.65
CA HIS A 38 -8.57 27.29 9.37
C HIS A 38 -7.42 26.99 8.41
N THR A 39 -6.24 27.43 8.81
CA THR A 39 -4.96 27.25 8.12
C THR A 39 -4.15 26.11 8.75
N LEU A 40 -3.06 25.70 8.09
CA LEU A 40 -2.08 24.77 8.69
C LEU A 40 -1.46 25.33 9.97
N ILE A 41 -1.27 26.65 10.05
CA ILE A 41 -0.71 27.34 11.22
C ILE A 41 -1.65 27.17 12.41
N ASP A 42 -2.96 27.29 12.22
CA ASP A 42 -3.94 27.18 13.30
C ASP A 42 -3.94 25.81 13.99
N ILE A 43 -3.64 24.74 13.25
CA ILE A 43 -3.61 23.37 13.80
C ILE A 43 -2.21 22.90 14.19
N SER A 44 -1.16 23.65 13.83
CA SER A 44 0.25 23.25 13.97
C SER A 44 0.63 22.85 15.40
N HIS A 45 0.19 23.61 16.40
CA HIS A 45 0.42 23.34 17.82
C HIS A 45 -0.19 22.01 18.32
N ARG A 46 -1.07 21.37 17.52
CA ARG A 46 -1.72 20.09 17.84
C ARG A 46 -1.09 18.92 17.09
N LEU A 47 -0.23 19.20 16.11
CA LEU A 47 0.47 18.21 15.29
C LEU A 47 1.81 17.84 15.94
N ARG A 48 2.27 16.64 15.64
CA ARG A 48 3.53 16.06 16.09
C ARG A 48 4.31 15.55 14.89
N PRO A 49 5.65 15.42 14.98
CA PRO A 49 6.50 14.82 13.94
C PRO A 49 5.91 13.53 13.33
N ARG A 50 5.39 12.65 14.18
CA ARG A 50 4.71 11.41 13.78
C ARG A 50 3.51 11.61 12.85
N ASP A 51 2.75 12.68 13.02
CA ASP A 51 1.57 12.91 12.17
C ASP A 51 1.99 13.33 10.76
N TYR A 52 3.10 14.07 10.61
CA TYR A 52 3.68 14.37 9.30
C TYR A 52 4.24 13.11 8.63
N ALA A 53 4.78 12.17 9.40
CA ALA A 53 5.12 10.84 8.88
C ALA A 53 3.86 10.08 8.38
N ILE A 54 2.74 10.13 9.11
CA ILE A 54 1.46 9.57 8.64
C ILE A 54 1.01 10.25 7.34
N ALA A 55 1.09 11.58 7.26
CA ALA A 55 0.73 12.34 6.06
C ALA A 55 1.57 11.91 4.84
N SER A 56 2.88 11.78 5.03
CA SER A 56 3.83 11.37 3.98
C SER A 56 3.52 9.95 3.49
N LEU A 57 3.35 9.00 4.42
CA LEU A 57 2.99 7.61 4.10
C LEU A 57 1.65 7.50 3.35
N LEU A 58 0.63 8.26 3.77
CA LEU A 58 -0.68 8.24 3.11
C LEU A 58 -0.66 8.95 1.75
N HIS A 59 0.16 9.97 1.59
CA HIS A 59 0.36 10.62 0.28
C HIS A 59 1.03 9.66 -0.70
N GLU A 60 2.07 8.98 -0.26
CA GLU A 60 2.86 8.06 -1.09
C GLU A 60 2.10 6.76 -1.40
N HIS A 61 1.50 6.12 -0.39
CA HIS A 61 0.93 4.77 -0.51
C HIS A 61 -0.60 4.74 -0.59
N THR A 62 -1.23 5.90 -0.78
CA THR A 62 -2.68 6.10 -1.00
C THR A 62 -3.57 5.80 0.21
N THR A 63 -3.41 4.64 0.86
CA THR A 63 -4.18 4.24 2.04
C THR A 63 -3.44 3.19 2.88
N LEU A 64 -3.60 3.27 4.19
CA LEU A 64 -3.05 2.30 5.15
C LEU A 64 -4.10 1.96 6.21
N THR A 65 -4.04 0.74 6.75
CA THR A 65 -4.93 0.34 7.83
C THR A 65 -4.47 0.87 9.19
N THR A 66 -5.38 0.86 10.17
CA THR A 66 -5.01 1.15 11.58
C THR A 66 -3.87 0.24 12.06
N ASP A 67 -3.91 -1.05 11.71
CA ASP A 67 -2.92 -2.01 12.19
C ASP A 67 -1.57 -1.80 11.51
N GLN A 68 -1.55 -1.44 10.22
CA GLN A 68 -0.34 -1.07 9.48
C GLN A 68 0.32 0.19 10.08
N LEU A 69 -0.46 1.26 10.28
CA LEU A 69 0.05 2.48 10.91
C LEU A 69 0.52 2.23 12.35
N THR A 70 -0.16 1.34 13.08
CA THR A 70 0.27 0.92 14.42
C THR A 70 1.63 0.24 14.38
N ALA A 71 1.80 -0.76 13.51
CA ALA A 71 3.04 -1.52 13.37
C ALA A 71 4.25 -0.62 13.07
N ILE A 72 4.05 0.41 12.24
CA ILE A 72 5.12 1.32 11.85
C ILE A 72 5.41 2.37 12.95
N LEU A 73 4.38 3.04 13.48
CA LEU A 73 4.56 4.31 14.20
C LEU A 73 4.19 4.28 15.69
N PHE A 74 3.62 3.19 16.18
CA PHE A 74 3.13 3.10 17.55
C PHE A 74 3.58 1.80 18.22
N THR A 75 3.61 1.81 19.55
CA THR A 75 3.84 0.60 20.37
C THR A 75 2.51 0.05 20.89
N ASN A 76 1.48 0.90 20.99
CA ASN A 76 0.17 0.54 21.51
C ASN A 76 -0.94 0.85 20.47
N PRO A 77 -1.74 -0.15 20.05
CA PRO A 77 -2.84 0.03 19.11
C PRO A 77 -3.91 1.03 19.58
N THR A 78 -4.20 1.10 20.87
CA THR A 78 -5.19 2.04 21.44
C THR A 78 -4.71 3.48 21.30
N THR A 79 -3.43 3.74 21.58
CA THR A 79 -2.83 5.07 21.37
C THR A 79 -2.88 5.48 19.90
N CYS A 80 -2.62 4.55 18.98
CA CYS A 80 -2.75 4.78 17.54
C CYS A 80 -4.18 5.22 17.17
N ARG A 81 -5.19 4.44 17.57
CA ARG A 81 -6.62 4.73 17.30
C ARG A 81 -7.03 6.10 17.86
N HIS A 82 -6.66 6.41 19.10
CA HIS A 82 -6.96 7.71 19.70
C HIS A 82 -6.30 8.85 18.93
N ARG A 83 -5.03 8.70 18.52
CA ARG A 83 -4.33 9.73 17.75
C ARG A 83 -4.95 9.92 16.37
N LEU A 84 -5.22 8.85 15.63
CA LEU A 84 -5.84 8.92 14.30
C LEU A 84 -7.25 9.54 14.37
N HIS A 85 -8.02 9.25 15.42
CA HIS A 85 -9.31 9.90 15.64
C HIS A 85 -9.17 11.41 15.93
N ALA A 86 -8.16 11.81 16.72
CA ALA A 86 -7.86 13.22 16.97
C ALA A 86 -7.43 13.95 15.69
N LEU A 87 -6.60 13.34 14.85
CA LEU A 87 -6.19 13.88 13.54
C LEU A 87 -7.36 13.99 12.57
N ARG A 88 -8.31 13.05 12.62
CA ARG A 88 -9.54 13.14 11.83
C ARG A 88 -10.45 14.29 12.24
N LYS A 89 -10.59 14.53 13.55
CA LYS A 89 -11.31 15.73 14.04
C LYS A 89 -10.67 17.04 13.59
N LEU A 90 -9.37 17.00 13.29
CA LEU A 90 -8.62 18.12 12.72
C LEU A 90 -8.73 18.22 11.18
N ALA A 91 -9.44 17.31 10.50
CA ALA A 91 -9.39 17.17 9.04
C ALA A 91 -7.97 16.94 8.48
N PHE A 92 -7.04 16.45 9.32
CA PHE A 92 -5.68 16.15 8.91
C PHE A 92 -5.61 14.78 8.22
N VAL A 93 -6.43 13.81 8.64
CA VAL A 93 -6.65 12.53 7.92
C VAL A 93 -8.16 12.29 7.81
N ASP A 94 -8.58 11.42 6.90
CA ASP A 94 -9.93 10.86 6.91
C ASP A 94 -9.87 9.33 6.86
N ARG A 95 -11.03 8.66 6.90
CA ARG A 95 -11.11 7.21 6.91
C ARG A 95 -12.34 6.70 6.18
N PHE A 96 -12.26 5.44 5.76
CA PHE A 96 -13.42 4.66 5.34
C PHE A 96 -13.31 3.22 5.87
N VAL A 97 -14.41 2.49 5.78
CA VAL A 97 -14.48 1.05 6.03
C VAL A 97 -15.27 0.43 4.88
N ARG A 98 -14.72 -0.59 4.23
CA ARG A 98 -15.42 -1.33 3.18
C ARG A 98 -15.98 -2.62 3.76
N THR A 99 -17.23 -2.59 4.17
CA THR A 99 -17.92 -3.72 4.80
C THR A 99 -18.09 -4.85 3.81
N ARG A 100 -17.57 -6.03 4.15
CA ARG A 100 -17.74 -7.28 3.39
C ARG A 100 -18.23 -8.38 4.33
N PRO A 101 -19.31 -9.10 3.98
CA PRO A 101 -19.75 -10.27 4.75
C PRO A 101 -18.64 -11.30 4.86
N GLY A 102 -18.40 -11.83 6.06
CA GLY A 102 -17.44 -12.94 6.29
C GLY A 102 -15.95 -12.57 6.23
N ALA A 103 -15.60 -11.29 6.09
CA ALA A 103 -14.20 -10.83 6.07
C ALA A 103 -13.94 -9.74 7.11
N PRO A 104 -12.69 -9.59 7.61
CA PRO A 104 -12.30 -8.44 8.39
C PRO A 104 -12.56 -7.14 7.63
N ASN A 105 -13.08 -6.13 8.33
CA ASN A 105 -13.38 -4.81 7.79
C ASN A 105 -12.40 -3.79 8.35
N PRO A 106 -11.15 -3.76 7.86
CA PRO A 106 -10.14 -2.85 8.39
C PRO A 106 -10.55 -1.39 8.15
N VAL A 107 -10.30 -0.56 9.15
CA VAL A 107 -10.39 0.90 9.00
C VAL A 107 -9.20 1.35 8.17
N CYS A 108 -9.50 1.89 6.98
CA CYS A 108 -8.53 2.43 6.04
C CYS A 108 -8.45 3.95 6.20
N TRP A 109 -7.24 4.48 6.30
CA TRP A 109 -6.96 5.90 6.49
C TRP A 109 -6.46 6.51 5.19
N VAL A 110 -6.90 7.72 4.89
CA VAL A 110 -6.57 8.46 3.66
C VAL A 110 -6.16 9.90 4.00
N PRO A 111 -5.46 10.61 3.10
CA PRO A 111 -5.16 12.02 3.31
C PRO A 111 -6.42 12.84 3.57
N GLY A 112 -6.35 13.70 4.59
CA GLY A 112 -7.35 14.73 4.88
C GLY A 112 -6.99 16.05 4.21
N LEU A 113 -7.83 17.07 4.38
CA LEU A 113 -7.63 18.38 3.76
C LEU A 113 -6.26 18.98 4.09
N PHE A 114 -5.88 18.97 5.37
CA PHE A 114 -4.64 19.61 5.79
C PHE A 114 -3.40 18.81 5.45
N SER A 115 -3.41 17.47 5.56
CA SER A 115 -2.25 16.69 5.11
C SER A 115 -2.06 16.78 3.60
N ALA A 116 -3.14 16.74 2.81
CA ALA A 116 -3.04 16.90 1.37
C ALA A 116 -2.48 18.29 0.99
N ARG A 117 -2.93 19.35 1.67
CA ARG A 117 -2.39 20.70 1.48
C ARG A 117 -0.92 20.78 1.90
N TYR A 118 -0.57 20.25 3.06
CA TYR A 118 0.80 20.23 3.58
C TYR A 118 1.74 19.54 2.60
N MET A 119 1.39 18.35 2.12
CA MET A 119 2.23 17.59 1.20
C MET A 119 2.40 18.30 -0.15
N ALA A 120 1.32 18.88 -0.71
CA ALA A 120 1.42 19.64 -1.96
C ALA A 120 2.35 20.84 -1.82
N LEU A 121 2.21 21.63 -0.74
CA LEU A 121 3.08 22.79 -0.50
C LEU A 121 4.52 22.39 -0.21
N ALA A 122 4.76 21.26 0.46
CA ALA A 122 6.10 20.76 0.73
C ALA A 122 6.85 20.32 -0.55
N THR A 123 6.13 20.08 -1.65
CA THR A 123 6.68 19.71 -2.96
C THR A 123 6.46 20.78 -4.02
N ASP A 124 6.19 22.04 -3.62
CA ASP A 124 5.89 23.17 -4.51
C ASP A 124 4.74 22.92 -5.51
N GLU A 125 3.81 22.02 -5.16
CA GLU A 125 2.61 21.74 -5.92
C GLU A 125 1.41 22.57 -5.43
N THR A 126 0.43 22.79 -6.31
CA THR A 126 -0.81 23.46 -5.93
C THR A 126 -1.68 22.54 -5.06
N PRO A 127 -2.11 22.97 -3.86
CA PRO A 127 -3.01 22.18 -3.03
C PRO A 127 -4.31 21.81 -3.74
N PRO A 128 -4.82 20.57 -3.57
CA PRO A 128 -6.09 20.19 -4.16
C PRO A 128 -7.25 20.95 -3.53
N THR A 129 -8.29 21.22 -4.33
CA THR A 129 -9.56 21.72 -3.80
C THR A 129 -10.23 20.66 -2.92
N ALA A 130 -11.10 21.08 -2.00
CA ALA A 130 -11.86 20.14 -1.16
C ALA A 130 -12.67 19.14 -1.99
N LYS A 131 -13.24 19.57 -3.12
CA LYS A 131 -13.96 18.72 -4.07
C LYS A 131 -13.04 17.68 -4.71
N ALA A 132 -11.90 18.11 -5.26
CA ALA A 132 -10.94 17.20 -5.90
C ALA A 132 -10.38 16.17 -4.91
N LEU A 133 -10.12 16.59 -3.67
CA LEU A 133 -9.71 15.68 -2.61
C LEU A 133 -10.81 14.65 -2.31
N ARG A 134 -12.08 15.07 -2.23
CA ARG A 134 -13.19 14.16 -1.96
C ARG A 134 -13.36 13.12 -3.07
N GLU A 135 -13.31 13.54 -4.33
CA GLU A 135 -13.34 12.63 -5.47
C GLU A 135 -12.17 11.64 -5.45
N ARG A 136 -10.96 12.09 -5.04
CA ARG A 136 -9.81 11.20 -4.85
C ARG A 136 -10.09 10.17 -3.75
N GLN A 137 -10.64 10.56 -2.61
CA GLN A 137 -11.01 9.64 -1.52
C GLN A 137 -12.06 8.62 -1.96
N ASP A 138 -13.10 9.07 -2.69
CA ASP A 138 -14.16 8.19 -3.20
C ASP A 138 -13.61 7.19 -4.23
N ARG A 139 -12.65 7.60 -5.07
CA ARG A 139 -11.94 6.69 -5.99
C ARG A 139 -11.15 5.62 -5.25
N ILE A 140 -10.50 5.96 -4.13
CA ILE A 140 -9.77 4.99 -3.29
C ILE A 140 -10.75 4.00 -2.66
N TYR A 141 -11.90 4.46 -2.19
CA TYR A 141 -12.95 3.58 -1.66
C TYR A 141 -13.47 2.60 -2.73
N ALA A 142 -13.74 3.11 -3.93
CA ALA A 142 -14.35 2.38 -5.03
C ALA A 142 -13.40 1.43 -5.77
N THR A 143 -12.07 1.54 -5.56
CA THR A 143 -11.11 0.75 -6.35
C THR A 143 -11.25 -0.76 -6.08
N PRO A 144 -11.32 -1.59 -7.15
CA PRO A 144 -11.29 -3.05 -6.98
C PRO A 144 -9.92 -3.52 -6.47
N MET A 145 -8.86 -2.73 -6.66
CA MET A 145 -7.49 -3.08 -6.32
C MET A 145 -7.14 -2.86 -4.84
N LEU A 146 -8.09 -2.41 -4.01
CA LEU A 146 -7.80 -2.01 -2.62
C LEU A 146 -7.10 -3.12 -1.82
N GLU A 147 -7.55 -4.37 -1.95
CA GLU A 147 -6.95 -5.45 -1.17
C GLU A 147 -5.55 -5.81 -1.64
N HIS A 148 -5.29 -5.65 -2.94
CA HIS A 148 -3.96 -5.82 -3.52
C HIS A 148 -3.02 -4.72 -3.03
N LEU A 149 -3.47 -3.47 -3.08
CA LEU A 149 -2.75 -2.31 -2.54
C LEU A 149 -2.42 -2.48 -1.04
N LEU A 150 -3.40 -2.88 -0.23
CA LEU A 150 -3.18 -3.10 1.20
C LEU A 150 -2.19 -4.23 1.46
N ALA A 151 -2.22 -5.30 0.67
CA ALA A 151 -1.29 -6.41 0.80
C ALA A 151 0.13 -6.04 0.34
N ALA A 152 0.26 -5.25 -0.73
CA ALA A 152 1.55 -4.72 -1.17
C ALA A 152 2.15 -3.79 -0.11
N ASN A 153 1.33 -2.91 0.48
CA ASN A 153 1.75 -2.07 1.59
C ASN A 153 2.15 -2.89 2.83
N GLN A 154 1.47 -4.02 3.08
CA GLN A 154 1.80 -4.89 4.22
C GLN A 154 3.23 -5.44 4.13
N PHE A 155 3.70 -5.77 2.93
CA PHE A 155 5.09 -6.24 2.73
C PHE A 155 6.12 -5.25 3.28
N PHE A 156 6.00 -3.97 2.94
CA PHE A 156 6.92 -2.94 3.41
C PHE A 156 6.70 -2.56 4.89
N VAL A 157 5.44 -2.63 5.36
CA VAL A 157 5.11 -2.50 6.78
C VAL A 157 5.85 -3.57 7.60
N ASP A 158 5.90 -4.80 7.11
CA ASP A 158 6.57 -5.91 7.81
C ASP A 158 8.10 -5.69 7.87
N LEU A 159 8.70 -5.12 6.82
CA LEU A 159 10.11 -4.70 6.83
C LEU A 159 10.38 -3.57 7.86
N LEU A 160 9.54 -2.54 7.90
CA LEU A 160 9.67 -1.46 8.90
C LEU A 160 9.48 -2.00 10.32
N ALA A 161 8.51 -2.88 10.54
CA ALA A 161 8.28 -3.53 11.83
C ALA A 161 9.42 -4.49 12.22
N HIS A 162 10.08 -5.12 11.25
CA HIS A 162 11.31 -5.88 11.47
C HIS A 162 12.43 -4.94 11.95
N ALA A 163 12.71 -3.86 11.21
CA ALA A 163 13.78 -2.91 11.50
C ALA A 163 13.70 -2.33 12.92
N ARG A 164 12.48 -2.03 13.40
CA ARG A 164 12.26 -1.54 14.77
C ARG A 164 12.78 -2.45 15.88
N ARG A 165 12.94 -3.75 15.61
CA ARG A 165 13.38 -4.77 16.58
C ARG A 165 14.79 -5.28 16.31
N HIS A 166 15.42 -4.88 15.20
CA HIS A 166 16.71 -5.40 14.76
C HIS A 166 17.63 -4.22 14.43
N PRO A 167 18.41 -3.73 15.40
CA PRO A 167 19.37 -2.65 15.19
C PRO A 167 20.31 -2.96 14.03
N GLY A 168 20.68 -1.93 13.26
CA GLY A 168 21.52 -2.09 12.07
C GLY A 168 20.77 -2.51 10.81
N THR A 169 19.46 -2.76 10.90
CA THR A 169 18.60 -3.01 9.73
C THR A 169 17.63 -1.84 9.49
N GLY A 170 17.22 -1.63 8.23
CA GLY A 170 16.32 -0.54 7.91
C GLY A 170 15.77 -0.56 6.48
N LEU A 171 14.51 -0.14 6.32
CA LEU A 171 13.96 0.19 5.02
C LEU A 171 14.16 1.68 4.77
N VAL A 172 15.19 2.03 4.00
CA VAL A 172 15.67 3.41 3.83
C VAL A 172 15.10 4.11 2.60
N ARG A 173 14.37 3.38 1.75
CA ARG A 173 13.52 3.91 0.68
C ARG A 173 12.29 3.03 0.55
N TRP A 174 11.12 3.66 0.41
CA TRP A 174 9.88 2.97 0.06
C TRP A 174 9.04 3.85 -0.85
N TRP A 175 8.87 3.39 -2.09
CA TRP A 175 8.00 4.03 -3.08
C TRP A 175 6.84 3.10 -3.44
N GLY A 176 5.64 3.68 -3.55
CA GLY A 176 4.50 3.01 -4.15
C GLY A 176 4.63 2.92 -5.67
N GLU A 177 3.68 2.26 -6.33
CA GLU A 177 3.66 2.07 -7.78
C GLU A 177 3.87 3.37 -8.57
N ARG A 178 3.18 4.46 -8.18
CA ARG A 178 3.24 5.76 -8.87
C ARG A 178 4.66 6.34 -8.88
N SER A 179 5.27 6.46 -7.70
CA SER A 179 6.60 7.06 -7.54
C SER A 179 7.68 6.15 -8.11
N THR A 180 7.50 4.83 -7.98
CA THR A 180 8.37 3.84 -8.62
C THR A 180 8.33 3.98 -10.14
N ALA A 181 7.15 3.96 -10.76
CA ALA A 181 7.02 4.13 -12.20
C ALA A 181 7.65 5.45 -12.67
N ALA A 182 7.45 6.55 -11.93
CA ALA A 182 8.09 7.82 -12.27
C ALA A 182 9.63 7.76 -12.21
N ALA A 183 10.19 7.19 -11.14
CA ALA A 183 11.63 7.09 -10.92
C ALA A 183 12.35 6.21 -11.96
N PHE A 184 11.64 5.25 -12.58
CA PHE A 184 12.17 4.36 -13.62
C PHE A 184 11.64 4.71 -15.03
N GLY A 185 11.36 5.99 -15.30
CA GLY A 185 10.98 6.49 -16.63
C GLY A 185 9.71 5.86 -17.21
N ARG A 186 8.81 5.37 -16.34
CA ARG A 186 7.57 4.65 -16.66
C ARG A 186 7.81 3.39 -17.50
N ARG A 187 9.00 2.80 -17.41
CA ARG A 187 9.34 1.53 -18.09
C ARG A 187 8.79 0.32 -17.36
N ILE A 188 8.67 0.41 -16.03
CA ILE A 188 8.14 -0.63 -15.16
C ILE A 188 7.05 -0.05 -14.25
N HIS A 189 6.15 -0.91 -13.79
CA HIS A 189 5.06 -0.59 -12.87
C HIS A 189 4.94 -1.67 -11.79
N PRO A 190 6.00 -1.91 -11.00
CA PRO A 190 5.92 -2.85 -9.90
C PRO A 190 4.98 -2.31 -8.82
N ASP A 191 4.48 -3.19 -7.96
CA ASP A 191 3.59 -2.82 -6.84
C ASP A 191 4.28 -1.89 -5.82
N GLY A 192 5.62 -1.91 -5.80
CA GLY A 192 6.44 -0.93 -5.11
C GLY A 192 7.94 -1.15 -5.32
N HIS A 193 8.72 -0.20 -4.84
CA HIS A 193 10.18 -0.27 -4.78
C HIS A 193 10.65 0.00 -3.36
N GLY A 194 11.71 -0.69 -2.94
CA GLY A 194 12.37 -0.38 -1.68
C GLY A 194 13.87 -0.58 -1.75
N VAL A 195 14.55 0.02 -0.77
CA VAL A 195 15.96 -0.25 -0.47
C VAL A 195 16.06 -0.71 0.98
N TRP A 196 16.50 -1.95 1.16
CA TRP A 196 16.72 -2.57 2.45
C TRP A 196 18.20 -2.50 2.82
N VAL A 197 18.50 -2.11 4.05
CA VAL A 197 19.86 -2.10 4.60
C VAL A 197 19.93 -3.10 5.75
N ASP A 198 21.02 -3.86 5.79
CA ASP A 198 21.41 -4.74 6.89
C ASP A 198 22.93 -4.63 7.08
N GLY A 199 23.34 -3.95 8.15
CA GLY A 199 24.73 -3.64 8.41
C GLY A 199 25.32 -2.75 7.30
N GLN A 200 26.24 -3.31 6.52
CA GLN A 200 26.88 -2.62 5.38
C GLN A 200 26.27 -2.99 4.03
N THR A 201 25.32 -3.92 4.01
CA THR A 201 24.69 -4.38 2.78
C THR A 201 23.46 -3.54 2.46
N SER A 202 23.33 -3.11 1.21
CA SER A 202 22.19 -2.35 0.71
C SER A 202 21.60 -3.05 -0.51
N THR A 203 20.34 -3.46 -0.39
CA THR A 203 19.61 -4.21 -1.41
C THR A 203 18.43 -3.38 -1.89
N GLY A 204 18.57 -2.75 -3.06
CA GLY A 204 17.43 -2.21 -3.81
C GLY A 204 16.63 -3.35 -4.46
N PHE A 205 15.31 -3.24 -4.53
CA PHE A 205 14.44 -4.30 -5.09
C PHE A 205 13.15 -3.74 -5.69
N HIS A 206 12.53 -4.49 -6.60
CA HIS A 206 11.17 -4.23 -7.11
C HIS A 206 10.21 -5.31 -6.60
N LEU A 207 9.04 -4.92 -6.10
CA LEU A 207 8.03 -5.84 -5.56
C LEU A 207 6.95 -6.12 -6.60
N GLU A 208 6.66 -7.40 -6.82
CA GLU A 208 5.53 -7.92 -7.58
C GLU A 208 4.73 -8.85 -6.66
N LEU A 209 3.63 -8.36 -6.11
CA LEU A 209 2.71 -9.16 -5.33
C LEU A 209 1.76 -9.90 -6.27
N ASP A 210 1.50 -11.17 -5.96
CA ASP A 210 0.55 -11.96 -6.70
C ASP A 210 -0.50 -12.56 -5.76
N ARG A 211 -1.75 -12.24 -6.05
CA ARG A 211 -2.91 -12.77 -5.30
C ARG A 211 -3.47 -14.06 -5.87
N GLY A 212 -2.87 -14.59 -6.93
CA GLY A 212 -3.37 -15.78 -7.61
C GLY A 212 -4.51 -15.53 -8.60
N THR A 213 -4.85 -14.25 -8.84
CA THR A 213 -5.98 -13.86 -9.70
C THR A 213 -5.62 -13.78 -11.18
N GLU A 214 -4.33 -13.73 -11.52
CA GLU A 214 -3.84 -13.66 -12.89
C GLU A 214 -3.15 -14.97 -13.30
N PRO A 215 -3.07 -15.31 -14.61
CA PRO A 215 -2.28 -16.45 -15.05
C PRO A 215 -0.78 -16.16 -14.95
N LEU A 216 0.04 -17.17 -14.65
CA LEU A 216 1.50 -17.01 -14.50
C LEU A 216 2.21 -16.39 -15.72
N ARG A 217 1.62 -16.53 -16.92
CA ARG A 217 2.12 -15.86 -18.13
C ARG A 217 2.21 -14.34 -17.94
N ARG A 218 1.22 -13.73 -17.27
CA ARG A 218 1.22 -12.29 -16.97
C ARG A 218 2.40 -11.91 -16.08
N LEU A 219 2.73 -12.72 -15.07
CA LEU A 219 3.90 -12.48 -14.23
C LEU A 219 5.19 -12.53 -15.04
N THR A 220 5.35 -13.53 -15.91
CA THR A 220 6.55 -13.64 -16.76
C THR A 220 6.64 -12.51 -17.80
N GLU A 221 5.51 -11.95 -18.25
CA GLU A 221 5.52 -10.78 -19.14
C GLU A 221 6.05 -9.52 -18.48
N ARG A 222 5.87 -9.35 -17.16
CA ARG A 222 6.43 -8.23 -16.39
C ARG A 222 7.96 -8.23 -16.42
N LEU A 223 8.59 -9.41 -16.56
CA LEU A 223 10.05 -9.55 -16.64
C LEU A 223 10.63 -8.94 -17.91
N ALA A 224 9.88 -8.93 -19.03
CA ALA A 224 10.35 -8.32 -20.27
C ALA A 224 10.60 -6.82 -20.11
N SER A 225 9.75 -6.11 -19.36
CA SER A 225 9.94 -4.68 -19.06
C SER A 225 11.15 -4.44 -18.15
N HIS A 226 11.36 -5.30 -17.15
CA HIS A 226 12.54 -5.22 -16.28
C HIS A 226 13.84 -5.47 -17.04
N ARG A 227 13.86 -6.46 -17.94
CA ARG A 227 15.01 -6.72 -18.81
C ARG A 227 15.32 -5.53 -19.72
N ARG A 228 14.30 -4.88 -20.28
CA ARG A 228 14.48 -3.66 -21.07
C ARG A 228 15.03 -2.52 -20.24
N LEU A 229 14.49 -2.29 -19.04
CA LEU A 229 15.00 -1.28 -18.11
C LEU A 229 16.50 -1.48 -17.82
N HIS A 230 16.91 -2.70 -17.48
CA HIS A 230 18.32 -3.02 -17.26
C HIS A 230 19.17 -2.78 -18.52
N ALA A 231 18.71 -3.21 -19.70
CA ALA A 231 19.43 -2.99 -20.96
C ALA A 231 19.56 -1.50 -21.34
N GLU A 232 18.65 -0.65 -20.85
CA GLU A 232 18.65 0.81 -21.05
C GLU A 232 19.45 1.56 -19.95
N GLY A 233 20.22 0.86 -19.10
CA GLY A 233 21.05 1.45 -18.05
C GLY A 233 20.33 1.68 -16.71
N GLY A 234 19.23 0.97 -16.48
CA GLY A 234 18.59 0.88 -15.16
C GLY A 234 19.34 -0.09 -14.23
N PRO A 235 19.08 -0.04 -12.91
CA PRO A 235 19.85 -0.78 -11.92
C PRO A 235 19.60 -2.29 -11.98
N THR A 236 20.60 -3.06 -11.54
CA THR A 236 20.48 -4.49 -11.29
C THR A 236 19.80 -4.76 -9.94
N TYR A 237 18.51 -4.48 -9.85
CA TYR A 237 17.69 -4.82 -8.67
C TYR A 237 16.92 -6.14 -8.87
N PRO A 238 16.88 -7.02 -7.85
CA PRO A 238 16.04 -8.20 -7.88
C PRO A 238 14.56 -7.85 -7.99
N VAL A 239 13.85 -8.63 -8.79
CA VAL A 239 12.39 -8.63 -8.85
C VAL A 239 11.87 -9.67 -7.85
N LEU A 240 11.18 -9.21 -6.83
CA LEU A 240 10.63 -10.01 -5.75
C LEU A 240 9.19 -10.39 -6.05
N PHE A 241 8.91 -11.68 -6.23
CA PHE A 241 7.54 -12.19 -6.32
C PHE A 241 7.06 -12.72 -4.97
N VAL A 242 6.02 -12.10 -4.42
CA VAL A 242 5.31 -12.62 -3.24
C VAL A 242 4.07 -13.35 -3.73
N LEU A 243 4.08 -14.68 -3.62
CA LEU A 243 3.10 -15.57 -4.22
C LEU A 243 2.13 -16.10 -3.15
N PRO A 244 0.90 -16.47 -3.52
CA PRO A 244 -0.14 -16.77 -2.54
C PRO A 244 0.05 -18.13 -1.85
N ASN A 245 0.82 -19.04 -2.45
CA ASN A 245 1.11 -20.37 -1.91
C ASN A 245 2.32 -21.03 -2.59
N ARG A 246 2.80 -22.11 -1.97
CA ARG A 246 3.97 -22.89 -2.45
C ARG A 246 3.76 -23.53 -3.82
N ALA A 247 2.54 -23.99 -4.13
CA ALA A 247 2.26 -24.61 -5.44
C ALA A 247 2.42 -23.59 -6.57
N ARG A 248 1.95 -22.36 -6.36
CA ARG A 248 2.11 -21.25 -7.29
C ARG A 248 3.57 -20.83 -7.45
N GLU A 249 4.34 -20.82 -6.36
CA GLU A 249 5.80 -20.66 -6.40
C GLU A 249 6.49 -21.71 -7.25
N GLN A 250 6.19 -22.99 -7.04
CA GLN A 250 6.79 -24.08 -7.82
C GLN A 250 6.46 -23.97 -9.31
N ASN A 251 5.21 -23.62 -9.65
CA ASN A 251 4.79 -23.45 -11.04
C ASN A 251 5.47 -22.25 -11.71
N LEU A 252 5.70 -21.14 -10.99
CA LEU A 252 6.48 -20.02 -11.51
C LEU A 252 7.94 -20.44 -11.76
N HIS A 253 8.58 -21.13 -10.81
CA HIS A 253 9.94 -21.65 -10.98
C HIS A 253 10.07 -22.60 -12.17
N ARG A 254 9.07 -23.45 -12.43
CA ARG A 254 9.05 -24.32 -13.63
C ARG A 254 9.04 -23.50 -14.91
N LYS A 255 8.21 -22.46 -14.98
CA LYS A 255 8.15 -21.55 -16.14
C LYS A 255 9.44 -20.76 -16.34
N LEU A 256 10.07 -20.31 -15.26
CA LEU A 256 11.37 -19.64 -15.32
C LEU A 256 12.49 -20.58 -15.77
N ALA A 257 12.37 -21.89 -15.49
CA ALA A 257 13.31 -22.89 -16.02
C ALA A 257 13.11 -23.16 -17.51
N GLU A 258 11.86 -23.13 -18.00
CA GLU A 258 11.53 -23.23 -19.43
C GLU A 258 12.01 -22.02 -20.24
N ARG A 259 12.01 -20.82 -19.63
CA ARG A 259 12.46 -19.56 -20.22
C ARG A 259 13.36 -18.79 -19.25
N PRO A 260 14.66 -19.10 -19.20
CA PRO A 260 15.59 -18.44 -18.30
C PRO A 260 15.76 -16.96 -18.61
N GLU A 261 15.83 -16.13 -17.56
CA GLU A 261 16.14 -14.69 -17.63
C GLU A 261 17.52 -14.42 -16.99
N PRO A 262 18.63 -14.68 -17.69
CA PRO A 262 19.97 -14.64 -17.09
C PRO A 262 20.43 -13.24 -16.68
N SER A 263 19.84 -12.18 -17.24
CA SER A 263 20.17 -10.80 -16.90
C SER A 263 19.37 -10.26 -15.71
N LEU A 264 18.45 -11.04 -15.13
CA LEU A 264 17.62 -10.60 -14.02
C LEU A 264 17.81 -11.51 -12.80
N THR A 265 17.88 -10.90 -11.63
CA THR A 265 17.73 -11.64 -10.36
C THR A 265 16.25 -11.72 -10.04
N ILE A 266 15.70 -12.93 -9.96
CA ILE A 266 14.30 -13.18 -9.63
C ILE A 266 14.25 -13.98 -8.34
N ALA A 267 13.61 -13.43 -7.31
CA ALA A 267 13.45 -14.09 -6.04
C ALA A 267 11.96 -14.24 -5.71
N THR A 268 11.58 -15.39 -5.17
CA THR A 268 10.19 -15.69 -4.84
C THR A 268 10.03 -16.04 -3.37
N THR A 269 8.86 -15.73 -2.82
CA THR A 269 8.44 -16.23 -1.51
C THR A 269 6.96 -16.57 -1.52
N SER A 270 6.52 -17.32 -0.51
CA SER A 270 5.12 -17.62 -0.23
C SER A 270 4.92 -17.74 1.29
N PRO A 271 3.68 -17.66 1.81
CA PRO A 271 3.43 -17.71 3.25
C PRO A 271 4.05 -18.92 3.97
N GLU A 272 4.14 -20.07 3.29
CA GLU A 272 4.73 -21.30 3.82
C GLU A 272 6.26 -21.25 3.96
N ALA A 273 6.93 -20.28 3.35
CA ALA A 273 8.37 -20.04 3.51
C ALA A 273 8.69 -19.27 4.80
N GLY A 274 7.70 -18.58 5.37
CA GLY A 274 7.86 -17.69 6.52
C GLY A 274 7.16 -16.36 6.29
N SER A 275 6.85 -15.65 7.38
CA SER A 275 6.09 -14.39 7.34
C SER A 275 6.96 -13.14 7.32
N ASN A 276 8.26 -13.25 7.61
CA ASN A 276 9.15 -12.09 7.68
C ASN A 276 9.91 -11.89 6.35
N PRO A 277 9.61 -10.83 5.57
CA PRO A 277 10.28 -10.58 4.30
C PRO A 277 11.77 -10.21 4.43
N ALA A 278 12.26 -9.79 5.59
CA ALA A 278 13.70 -9.58 5.79
C ALA A 278 14.46 -10.91 6.00
N GLY A 279 13.78 -11.94 6.48
CA GLY A 279 14.38 -13.24 6.85
C GLY A 279 14.67 -14.14 5.65
N PRO A 280 15.19 -15.37 5.90
CA PRO A 280 15.63 -16.31 4.87
C PRO A 280 14.45 -17.01 4.17
N VAL A 281 13.59 -16.21 3.53
CA VAL A 281 12.35 -16.67 2.87
C VAL A 281 12.46 -16.63 1.35
N TRP A 282 13.54 -16.08 0.79
CA TRP A 282 13.64 -15.80 -0.64
C TRP A 282 14.30 -16.93 -1.41
N ARG A 283 13.54 -17.59 -2.29
CA ARG A 283 14.08 -18.58 -3.21
C ARG A 283 14.44 -17.92 -4.54
N VAL A 284 15.74 -17.84 -4.83
CA VAL A 284 16.23 -17.29 -6.10
C VAL A 284 16.04 -18.31 -7.23
N ALA A 285 15.55 -17.85 -8.37
CA ALA A 285 15.47 -18.67 -9.57
C ALA A 285 16.87 -19.23 -9.91
N ARG A 286 16.95 -20.54 -10.23
CA ARG A 286 18.19 -21.26 -10.58
C ARG A 286 19.19 -21.50 -9.43
N ASN A 287 18.99 -20.97 -8.22
CA ASN A 287 19.88 -21.20 -7.06
C ASN A 287 19.46 -22.43 -6.20
N GLY A 288 18.74 -23.38 -6.78
CA GLY A 288 18.27 -24.58 -6.08
C GLY A 288 17.12 -24.33 -5.09
N ARG A 289 17.22 -24.93 -3.90
CA ARG A 289 16.18 -24.88 -2.84
C ARG A 289 16.59 -24.04 -1.62
N HIS A 290 17.83 -23.56 -1.58
CA HIS A 290 18.29 -22.69 -0.49
C HIS A 290 17.55 -21.35 -0.57
N ARG A 291 17.12 -20.84 0.59
CA ARG A 291 16.45 -19.55 0.69
C ARG A 291 17.40 -18.56 1.35
N LEU A 292 17.43 -17.36 0.77
CA LEU A 292 18.26 -16.24 1.19
C LEU A 292 17.43 -15.24 1.99
N THR A 293 18.11 -14.49 2.85
CA THR A 293 17.59 -13.25 3.44
C THR A 293 17.44 -12.17 2.37
N LEU A 294 16.71 -11.10 2.68
CA LEU A 294 16.59 -9.98 1.74
C LEU A 294 17.94 -9.31 1.46
N ALA A 295 18.80 -9.22 2.49
CA ALA A 295 20.13 -8.62 2.39
C ALA A 295 21.09 -9.47 1.52
N GLU A 296 20.93 -10.79 1.50
CA GLU A 296 21.77 -11.70 0.71
C GLU A 296 21.41 -11.73 -0.79
N LEU A 297 20.32 -11.09 -1.21
CA LEU A 297 19.94 -11.05 -2.62
C LEU A 297 20.93 -10.18 -3.42
N PRO A 298 21.45 -10.67 -4.57
CA PRO A 298 22.29 -9.87 -5.45
C PRO A 298 21.56 -8.59 -5.89
N SER A 299 22.15 -7.44 -5.62
CA SER A 299 21.61 -6.12 -5.94
C SER A 299 22.74 -5.13 -6.19
N SER A 300 22.58 -4.24 -7.18
CA SER A 300 23.51 -3.15 -7.44
C SER A 300 22.74 -1.88 -7.76
N HIS A 301 23.09 -0.79 -7.06
CA HIS A 301 22.51 0.53 -7.30
C HIS A 301 22.96 1.14 -8.62
N GLU A 302 24.11 0.72 -9.16
CA GLU A 302 24.74 1.30 -10.35
C GLU A 302 24.90 2.83 -10.29
N GLN A 303 25.40 3.45 -11.36
CA GLN A 303 25.49 4.91 -11.42
C GLN A 303 24.10 5.52 -11.63
N PRO A 304 23.75 6.61 -10.92
CA PRO A 304 22.50 7.31 -11.15
C PRO A 304 22.38 7.81 -12.59
N GLY A 305 21.16 7.79 -13.12
CA GLY A 305 20.86 8.21 -14.50
C GLY A 305 19.36 8.40 -14.73
N PRO A 306 18.92 8.70 -15.97
CA PRO A 306 17.51 9.01 -16.27
C PRO A 306 16.53 7.88 -15.94
N LEU A 307 17.01 6.63 -15.92
CA LEU A 307 16.24 5.43 -15.59
C LEU A 307 16.74 4.74 -14.32
N ASN A 308 17.64 5.38 -13.58
CA ASN A 308 18.21 4.83 -12.36
C ASN A 308 18.26 5.92 -11.27
N PRO A 309 17.41 5.84 -10.24
CA PRO A 309 17.43 6.79 -9.14
C PRO A 309 18.72 6.73 -8.31
N GLY A 310 19.54 5.69 -8.49
CA GLY A 310 20.77 5.47 -7.72
C GLY A 310 20.51 5.07 -6.27
N PRO A 311 21.53 5.20 -5.40
CA PRO A 311 21.43 4.83 -3.99
C PRO A 311 20.41 5.70 -3.23
N PRO A 312 19.86 5.20 -2.11
CA PRO A 312 18.92 5.93 -1.28
C PRO A 312 19.52 7.24 -0.75
N GLN A 313 18.75 8.32 -0.84
CA GLN A 313 19.09 9.62 -0.26
C GLN A 313 18.38 9.80 1.09
N PRO A 314 18.84 10.68 1.98
CA PRO A 314 18.19 10.89 3.29
C PRO A 314 16.70 11.26 3.20
N HIS A 315 16.28 11.98 2.15
CA HIS A 315 14.89 12.35 1.93
C HIS A 315 14.01 11.19 1.41
N ASP A 316 14.62 10.09 0.96
CA ASP A 316 13.89 8.88 0.54
C ASP A 316 13.38 8.06 1.73
N HIS A 317 13.88 8.35 2.94
CA HIS A 317 13.53 7.56 4.12
C HIS A 317 12.02 7.69 4.41
N PRO A 318 11.26 6.57 4.46
CA PRO A 318 9.81 6.62 4.58
C PRO A 318 9.31 7.27 5.88
N LEU A 319 10.18 7.32 6.90
CA LEU A 319 9.91 7.93 8.20
C LEU A 319 10.75 9.18 8.47
N GLN A 320 11.25 9.85 7.42
CA GLN A 320 12.09 11.05 7.54
C GLN A 320 11.58 12.09 8.56
N PRO A 321 10.27 12.37 8.71
CA PRO A 321 9.80 13.36 9.67
C PRO A 321 10.01 13.00 11.16
N ILE A 322 10.43 11.77 11.47
CA ILE A 322 10.64 11.29 12.85
C ILE A 322 12.03 10.66 13.08
N LEU A 323 12.92 10.74 12.09
CA LEU A 323 14.34 10.44 12.27
C LEU A 323 15.06 11.66 12.87
#